data_AF-A0A925GDV7-F1
#
_entry.id   AF-A0A925GDV7-F1
#
_cell.length_a   1.000
_cell.length_b   1.000
_cell.length_c   1.000
_cell.angle_alpha   90.00
_cell.angle_beta   90.00
_cell.angle_gamma   90.00
#
_symmetry.space_group_name_H-M   'P 1'
#
loop_
_entity.id
_entity.type
_entity.pdbx_description
1 polymer ?
#
loop_
_entity_poly.entity_id
_entity_poly.type
_entity_poly.pdbx_seq_one_letter_code
_entity_poly.pdbx_strand_id
1 'polypeptide(L)'
;MEDIDARIQDFGFKTHFLREMQMIARVNAMANDANGPVGSVERKLTRRHFHMIDSDLKVLQRSDTKMLAHGPFLDMLHDEGLACARAWLSQHGDRLGQASTVDLRQWLT
;
A
#
# COMPACT_ATOMS: atom_id res chain seq x y z
N MET A 1 -9.47 7.38 27.46
CA MET A 1 -9.10 5.96 27.33
C MET A 1 -9.40 5.49 25.91
N GLU A 2 -10.58 5.80 25.36
CA GLU A 2 -10.94 5.57 23.95
C GLU A 2 -9.91 6.07 22.91
N ASP A 3 -9.31 7.26 23.12
CA ASP A 3 -8.28 7.78 22.20
C ASP A 3 -7.01 6.93 22.14
N ILE A 4 -6.65 6.24 23.23
CA ILE A 4 -5.46 5.37 23.26
C ILE A 4 -5.74 4.10 22.47
N ASP A 5 -6.91 3.48 22.69
CA ASP A 5 -7.30 2.25 21.99
C ASP A 5 -7.49 2.47 20.49
N ALA A 6 -8.12 3.59 20.11
CA ALA A 6 -8.26 3.97 18.70
C ALA A 6 -6.89 4.20 18.02
N ARG A 7 -5.92 4.81 18.74
CA ARG A 7 -4.55 4.99 18.25
C ARG A 7 -3.79 3.67 18.15
N ILE A 8 -3.92 2.77 19.13
CA ILE A 8 -3.30 1.44 19.09
C ILE A 8 -3.83 0.64 17.88
N GLN A 9 -5.13 0.71 17.61
CA GLN A 9 -5.72 0.09 16.43
C GLN A 9 -5.24 0.71 15.11
N ASP A 10 -5.09 2.04 15.05
CA ASP A 10 -4.54 2.70 13.85
C ASP A 10 -3.06 2.37 13.62
N PHE A 11 -2.26 2.32 14.68
CA PHE A 11 -0.87 1.87 14.62
C PHE A 11 -0.78 0.40 14.20
N GLY A 12 -1.58 -0.49 14.79
CA GLY A 12 -1.59 -1.91 14.43
C GLY A 12 -1.99 -2.16 12.97
N PHE A 13 -2.92 -1.35 12.43
CA PHE A 13 -3.44 -1.55 11.08
C PHE A 13 -2.55 -0.95 9.97
N LYS A 14 -1.92 0.21 10.22
CA LYS A 14 -1.19 0.95 9.17
C LYS A 14 0.32 0.94 9.32
N THR A 15 0.86 0.84 10.55
CA THR A 15 2.29 1.03 10.77
C THR A 15 3.14 -0.07 10.16
N HIS A 16 2.67 -1.32 10.15
CA HIS A 16 3.40 -2.40 9.50
C HIS A 16 3.55 -2.15 8.00
N PHE A 17 2.46 -1.83 7.32
CA PHE A 17 2.47 -1.46 5.90
C PHE A 17 3.39 -0.26 5.63
N LEU A 18 3.22 0.83 6.38
CA LEU A 18 4.02 2.05 6.16
C LEU A 18 5.51 1.77 6.37
N ARG A 19 5.86 1.03 7.42
CA ARG A 19 7.26 0.65 7.69
C ARG A 19 7.84 -0.19 6.56
N GLU A 20 7.09 -1.16 6.05
CA GLU A 20 7.52 -1.99 4.93
C GLU A 20 7.68 -1.17 3.65
N MET A 21 6.73 -0.29 3.34
CA MET A 21 6.81 0.59 2.17
C MET A 21 7.96 1.58 2.26
N GLN A 22 8.23 2.14 3.44
CA GLN A 22 9.41 2.98 3.69
C GLN A 22 10.71 2.20 3.49
N MET A 23 10.78 0.95 3.97
CA MET A 23 11.96 0.10 3.75
C MET A 23 12.18 -0.18 2.26
N ILE A 24 11.12 -0.57 1.55
CA ILE A 24 11.16 -0.82 0.10
C ILE A 24 11.59 0.44 -0.66
N ALA A 25 11.00 1.60 -0.33
CA ALA A 25 11.32 2.87 -0.97
C ALA A 25 12.78 3.26 -0.77
N ARG A 26 13.31 3.11 0.45
CA ARG A 26 14.73 3.40 0.76
C ARG A 26 15.66 2.49 -0.02
N VAL A 27 15.41 1.18 -0.02
CA VAL A 27 16.25 0.23 -0.75
C VAL A 27 16.19 0.49 -2.25
N ASN A 28 15.01 0.78 -2.79
CA ASN A 28 14.84 1.11 -4.21
C ASN A 28 15.59 2.40 -4.59
N ALA A 29 15.47 3.46 -3.79
CA ALA A 29 16.18 4.72 -4.02
C ALA A 29 17.71 4.53 -3.94
N MET A 30 18.21 3.90 -2.88
CA MET A 30 19.65 3.62 -2.73
C MET A 30 20.21 2.82 -3.90
N ALA A 31 19.46 1.83 -4.40
CA ALA A 31 19.89 0.99 -5.51
C ALA A 31 19.86 1.71 -6.85
N ASN A 32 18.95 2.67 -7.04
CA ASN A 32 18.86 3.49 -8.25
C ASN A 32 19.91 4.62 -8.25
N ASP A 33 20.29 5.13 -7.09
CA ASP A 33 21.23 6.26 -6.94
C ASP A 33 22.69 5.78 -6.72
N ALA A 34 22.95 4.47 -6.67
CA ALA A 34 24.27 3.92 -6.38
C ALA A 34 25.22 4.05 -7.58
N ASN A 35 26.39 4.67 -7.35
CA ASN A 35 27.52 4.69 -8.30
C ASN A 35 28.45 3.46 -8.18
N GLY A 36 28.06 2.44 -7.40
CA GLY A 36 28.88 1.27 -7.05
C GLY A 36 28.09 -0.04 -7.00
N PRO A 37 28.73 -1.16 -6.61
CA PRO A 37 28.10 -2.47 -6.64
C PRO A 37 26.95 -2.57 -5.64
N VAL A 38 25.74 -2.72 -6.17
CA VAL A 38 24.50 -2.95 -5.43
C VAL A 38 24.46 -4.42 -4.95
N GLY A 39 23.84 -4.73 -3.82
CA GLY A 39 23.68 -6.11 -3.36
C GLY A 39 22.68 -6.91 -4.23
N SER A 40 22.59 -8.22 -3.99
CA SER A 40 21.73 -9.10 -4.80
C SER A 40 20.24 -8.89 -4.54
N VAL A 41 19.87 -8.43 -3.34
CA VAL A 41 18.47 -8.20 -2.92
C VAL A 41 17.97 -6.91 -3.54
N GLU A 42 18.78 -5.86 -3.48
CA GLU A 42 18.54 -4.53 -3.99
C GLU A 42 18.38 -4.56 -5.51
N ARG A 43 19.25 -5.30 -6.22
CA ARG A 43 19.08 -5.57 -7.67
C ARG A 43 17.79 -6.30 -8.00
N LYS A 44 17.35 -7.23 -7.16
CA LYS A 44 16.07 -7.93 -7.38
C LYS A 44 14.90 -6.96 -7.17
N LEU A 45 15.01 -6.06 -6.20
CA LEU A 45 13.97 -5.09 -5.87
C LEU A 45 13.80 -4.02 -6.94
N THR A 46 14.89 -3.49 -7.52
CA THR A 46 14.81 -2.51 -8.62
C THR A 46 14.21 -3.08 -9.90
N ARG A 47 14.25 -4.41 -10.07
CA ARG A 47 13.63 -5.11 -11.21
C ARG A 47 12.15 -5.44 -10.98
N ARG A 48 11.54 -5.02 -9.88
CA ARG A 48 10.11 -5.20 -9.63
C ARG A 48 9.32 -3.97 -10.05
N HIS A 49 8.12 -4.20 -10.58
CA HIS A 49 7.14 -3.15 -10.83
C HIS A 49 6.16 -3.09 -9.66
N PHE A 50 5.99 -1.88 -9.11
CA PHE A 50 5.12 -1.63 -7.97
C PHE A 50 3.81 -1.03 -8.43
N HIS A 51 2.72 -1.52 -7.85
CA HIS A 51 1.36 -1.15 -8.18
C HIS A 51 0.59 -0.97 -6.89
N MET A 52 -0.20 0.10 -6.79
CA MET A 52 -1.05 0.38 -5.65
C MET A 52 -2.49 0.49 -6.13
N ILE A 53 -3.38 -0.21 -5.44
CA ILE A 53 -4.83 -0.10 -5.59
C ILE A 53 -5.31 0.44 -4.25
N ASP A 54 -6.01 1.56 -4.27
CA ASP A 54 -6.51 2.22 -3.06
C ASP A 54 -7.97 2.62 -3.27
N SER A 55 -8.68 2.86 -2.17
CA SER A 55 -10.09 3.28 -2.17
C SER A 55 -10.24 4.58 -1.38
N ASP A 56 -11.04 5.50 -1.92
CA ASP A 56 -11.42 6.75 -1.25
C ASP A 56 -12.62 6.58 -0.29
N LEU A 57 -12.95 5.34 0.10
CA LEU A 57 -14.11 5.02 0.93
C LEU A 57 -14.01 5.64 2.33
N LYS A 58 -14.67 6.78 2.53
CA LYS A 58 -14.60 7.58 3.77
C LYS A 58 -14.98 6.83 5.04
N VAL A 59 -15.82 5.80 4.95
CA VAL A 59 -16.23 5.02 6.12
C VAL A 59 -15.04 4.30 6.78
N LEU A 60 -14.00 3.95 6.01
CA LEU A 60 -12.75 3.35 6.53
C LEU A 60 -11.90 4.31 7.38
N GLN A 61 -12.22 5.61 7.37
CA GLN A 61 -11.51 6.59 8.20
C GLN A 61 -11.99 6.57 9.66
N ARG A 62 -13.11 5.92 9.96
CA ARG A 62 -13.63 5.79 11.33
C ARG A 62 -13.00 4.59 12.03
N SER A 63 -12.47 4.80 13.24
CA SER A 63 -11.77 3.75 14.03
C SER A 63 -12.67 2.59 14.41
N ASP A 64 -13.96 2.85 14.68
CA ASP A 64 -14.96 1.85 15.07
C ASP A 64 -15.21 0.78 14.00
N THR A 65 -14.98 1.09 12.73
CA THR A 65 -15.21 0.15 11.62
C THR A 65 -14.16 -0.97 11.54
N LYS A 66 -12.96 -0.79 12.12
CA LYS A 66 -11.85 -1.75 12.01
C LYS A 66 -12.11 -3.08 12.73
N MET A 67 -12.93 -3.05 13.78
CA MET A 67 -13.31 -4.24 14.56
C MET A 67 -14.75 -4.66 14.29
N LEU A 68 -15.41 -4.06 13.29
CA LEU A 68 -16.80 -4.33 12.98
C LEU A 68 -16.93 -5.65 12.21
N ALA A 69 -17.18 -6.73 12.94
CA ALA A 69 -17.48 -8.05 12.38
C ALA A 69 -18.96 -8.15 11.96
N HIS A 70 -19.38 -7.34 11.00
CA HIS A 70 -20.75 -7.30 10.49
C HIS A 70 -20.80 -7.70 9.01
N GLY A 71 -21.50 -8.80 8.68
CA GLY A 71 -21.54 -9.38 7.32
C GLY A 71 -21.83 -8.37 6.20
N PRO A 72 -22.96 -7.66 6.20
CA PRO A 72 -23.27 -6.63 5.20
C PRO A 72 -22.19 -5.55 5.04
N PHE A 73 -21.49 -5.19 6.12
CA PHE A 73 -20.37 -4.26 6.03
C PHE A 73 -19.17 -4.88 5.32
N LEU A 74 -18.85 -6.15 5.62
CA LEU A 74 -17.79 -6.89 4.94
C LEU A 74 -18.10 -7.13 3.45
N ASP A 75 -19.37 -7.42 3.11
CA ASP A 75 -19.81 -7.56 1.71
C ASP A 75 -19.65 -6.23 0.95
N MET A 76 -20.00 -5.11 1.58
CA MET A 76 -19.79 -3.78 1.02
C MET A 76 -18.29 -3.49 0.78
N LEU A 77 -17.41 -3.86 1.74
CA LEU A 77 -15.96 -3.71 1.55
C LEU A 77 -15.41 -4.59 0.44
N HIS A 78 -15.93 -5.81 0.30
CA HIS A 78 -15.58 -6.71 -0.79
C HIS A 78 -15.96 -6.11 -2.15
N ASP A 79 -17.18 -5.63 -2.29
CA ASP A 79 -17.69 -5.06 -3.54
C ASP A 79 -16.95 -3.78 -3.93
N GLU A 80 -16.62 -2.94 -2.93
CA GLU A 80 -15.77 -1.76 -3.11
C GLU A 80 -14.37 -2.17 -3.60
N GLY A 81 -13.73 -3.15 -2.96
CA GLY A 81 -12.41 -3.63 -3.37
C GLY A 81 -12.40 -4.15 -4.81
N LEU A 82 -13.46 -4.86 -5.21
CA LEU A 82 -13.64 -5.30 -6.60
C LEU A 82 -13.84 -4.12 -7.56
N ALA A 83 -14.59 -3.10 -7.17
CA ALA A 83 -14.78 -1.90 -7.97
C ALA A 83 -13.46 -1.15 -8.17
N CYS A 84 -12.68 -0.93 -7.12
CA CYS A 84 -11.34 -0.33 -7.17
C CYS A 84 -10.40 -1.13 -8.07
N ALA A 85 -10.35 -2.46 -7.92
CA ALA A 85 -9.48 -3.30 -8.73
C ALA A 85 -9.85 -3.25 -10.23
N ARG A 86 -11.16 -3.26 -10.56
CA ARG A 86 -11.63 -3.09 -11.94
C ARG A 86 -11.28 -1.72 -12.52
N ALA A 87 -11.49 -0.65 -11.75
CA ALA A 87 -11.15 0.70 -12.17
C ALA A 87 -9.64 0.84 -12.41
N TRP A 88 -8.82 0.30 -11.51
CA TRP A 88 -7.37 0.28 -11.64
C TRP A 88 -6.91 -0.49 -12.88
N LEU A 89 -7.45 -1.69 -13.12
CA LEU A 89 -7.12 -2.50 -14.30
C LEU A 89 -7.49 -1.78 -15.60
N SER A 90 -8.62 -1.08 -15.63
CA SER A 90 -9.02 -0.28 -16.80
C SER A 90 -8.09 0.89 -17.08
N GLN A 91 -7.42 1.44 -16.06
CA GLN A 91 -6.55 2.61 -16.18
C GLN A 91 -5.08 2.24 -16.37
N HIS A 92 -4.67 1.08 -15.86
CA HIS A 92 -3.26 0.73 -15.70
C HIS A 92 -2.90 -0.71 -16.09
N GLY A 93 -3.86 -1.53 -16.52
CA GLY A 93 -3.65 -2.95 -16.81
C GLY A 93 -2.57 -3.22 -17.84
N ASP A 94 -2.46 -2.35 -18.83
CA ASP A 94 -1.44 -2.34 -19.89
C ASP A 94 -0.02 -2.03 -19.38
N ARG A 95 0.13 -1.53 -18.15
CA ARG A 95 1.43 -1.37 -17.49
C ARG A 95 1.83 -2.56 -16.62
N LEU A 96 0.92 -3.51 -16.39
CA LEU A 96 1.17 -4.66 -15.53
C LEU A 96 2.34 -5.49 -16.06
N GLY A 97 3.36 -5.67 -15.23
CA GLY A 97 4.58 -6.39 -15.61
C GLY A 97 5.54 -5.62 -16.54
N GLN A 98 5.20 -4.38 -16.94
CA GLN A 98 6.01 -3.55 -17.82
C GLN A 98 6.58 -2.31 -17.11
N ALA A 99 5.79 -1.67 -16.24
CA ALA A 99 6.19 -0.46 -15.53
C ALA A 99 5.42 -0.31 -14.22
N SER A 100 6.06 0.22 -13.17
CA SER A 100 5.38 0.59 -11.92
C SER A 100 4.31 1.64 -12.19
N THR A 101 3.19 1.60 -11.48
CA THR A 101 2.11 2.61 -11.54
C THR A 101 2.07 3.50 -10.31
N VAL A 102 2.98 3.27 -9.36
CA VAL A 102 3.17 4.08 -8.16
C VAL A 102 4.63 4.51 -8.07
N ASP A 103 4.86 5.76 -7.65
CA ASP A 103 6.20 6.25 -7.33
C ASP A 103 6.51 5.92 -5.87
N LEU A 104 7.48 5.01 -5.65
CA LEU A 104 7.90 4.62 -4.31
C LEU A 104 8.50 5.79 -3.50
N ARG A 105 8.96 6.86 -4.16
CA ARG A 105 9.55 8.03 -3.49
C ARG A 105 8.59 8.72 -2.53
N GLN A 106 7.28 8.55 -2.72
CA GLN A 106 6.26 9.11 -1.82
C GLN A 106 6.36 8.56 -0.37
N TRP A 107 7.06 7.43 -0.16
CA TRP A 107 7.31 6.86 1.16
C TRP A 107 8.75 7.07 1.66
N LEU A 108 9.51 8.04 1.11
CA LEU A 108 10.85 8.36 1.64
C LEU A 108 10.83 9.31 2.85
N THR A 109 9.69 9.96 3.10
CA THR A 109 9.47 10.93 4.20
C THR A 109 9.25 10.27 5.56
#